data_AF-A0A956FI34-F1
#
_entry.id   AF-A0A956FI34-F1
#
_cell.length_a   1.000
_cell.length_b   1.000
_cell.length_c   1.000
_cell.angle_alpha   90.00
_cell.angle_beta   90.00
_cell.angle_gamma   90.00
#
_symmetry.space_group_name_H-M   'P 1'
#
loop_
_entity.id
_entity.type
_entity.pdbx_description
1 polymer ?
#
loop_
_entity_poly.entity_id
_entity_poly.type
_entity_poly.pdbx_seq_one_letter_code
_entity_poly.pdbx_strand_id
1 'polypeptide(L)'
;MLTSAVAALLGASLLVGCDSNEEELEVKSDQAEEEQGPPVQVSLPPPPNFDEGKAPEQWEDGAWSIWGLRRDIDKHVAEGEANTEITVKGWIQEIYVPPECPEGEACPPPKQPHVWITDYENVEGKKRAMMVVNYRFTIPEWQAKDWKDQPDVILEKGKRYTFKGIFKQFSDTGFASDRGLIEFRAYKAHDEAGNELPDWVYPPGAAWHPLTIQQQEEQNAKLAEAAAKAANK
;
A
#
# COMPACT_ATOMS: atom_id res chain seq x y z
N MET A 1 -26.56 62.48 -28.39
CA MET A 1 -25.93 63.80 -28.12
C MET A 1 -24.59 63.52 -27.47
N LEU A 2 -23.51 64.18 -27.93
CA LEU A 2 -22.10 64.05 -27.47
C LEU A 2 -21.47 62.64 -27.70
N THR A 3 -20.29 62.36 -28.31
CA THR A 3 -18.96 63.02 -28.49
C THR A 3 -18.23 63.30 -27.16
N SER A 4 -16.94 63.01 -26.87
CA SER A 4 -15.76 62.42 -27.57
C SER A 4 -14.67 62.13 -26.49
N ALA A 5 -13.47 61.52 -26.67
CA ALA A 5 -12.75 60.88 -27.80
C ALA A 5 -11.57 59.97 -27.31
N VAL A 6 -11.22 58.95 -28.11
CA VAL A 6 -9.88 58.46 -28.54
C VAL A 6 -8.64 58.53 -27.62
N ALA A 7 -8.03 57.35 -27.34
CA ALA A 7 -6.58 56.99 -27.49
C ALA A 7 -6.35 55.57 -26.91
N ALA A 8 -6.10 54.48 -27.63
CA ALA A 8 -5.05 54.15 -28.63
C ALA A 8 -3.69 53.72 -28.04
N LEU A 9 -3.50 52.40 -27.88
CA LEU A 9 -2.20 51.72 -28.06
C LEU A 9 -2.44 50.21 -28.31
N LEU A 10 -2.09 49.74 -29.50
CA LEU A 10 -2.15 48.32 -29.91
C LEU A 10 -0.84 47.60 -29.57
N GLY A 11 -0.91 46.28 -29.38
CA GLY A 11 0.26 45.42 -29.21
C GLY A 11 -0.09 43.93 -29.23
N ALA A 12 -0.63 43.44 -30.34
CA ALA A 12 -0.97 42.02 -30.51
C ALA A 12 0.17 41.22 -31.17
N SER A 13 0.55 40.14 -30.50
CA SER A 13 0.59 38.75 -31.02
C SER A 13 1.26 38.45 -32.38
N LEU A 14 2.25 37.54 -32.39
CA LEU A 14 2.11 36.12 -32.82
C LEU A 14 3.47 35.40 -33.01
N LEU A 15 3.54 34.18 -32.45
CA LEU A 15 4.19 32.92 -32.89
C LEU A 15 5.36 32.91 -33.91
N VAL A 16 6.35 32.05 -33.65
CA VAL A 16 6.83 30.89 -34.49
C VAL A 16 8.34 30.61 -34.26
N GLY A 17 8.68 29.33 -34.04
CA GLY A 17 9.91 28.69 -34.54
C GLY A 17 11.26 29.02 -33.88
N CYS A 18 11.76 28.11 -33.04
CA CYS A 18 13.21 27.88 -32.96
C CYS A 18 13.59 26.88 -34.07
N ASP A 19 14.22 27.35 -35.14
CA ASP A 19 14.97 26.49 -36.06
C ASP A 19 16.20 27.25 -36.58
N SER A 20 17.36 26.58 -36.50
CA SER A 20 18.62 26.74 -37.25
C SER A 20 18.91 28.07 -37.97
N ASN A 21 20.04 28.73 -37.64
CA ASN A 21 21.36 28.49 -38.26
C ASN A 21 22.27 29.73 -38.31
N GLU A 22 23.57 29.50 -38.07
CA GLU A 22 24.81 30.19 -38.52
C GLU A 22 25.04 31.72 -38.50
N GLU A 23 26.35 32.03 -38.52
CA GLU A 23 27.08 33.31 -38.68
C GLU A 23 27.31 34.15 -37.40
N GLU A 24 28.46 34.07 -36.71
CA GLU A 24 29.87 34.38 -37.11
C GLU A 24 30.30 35.75 -36.55
N LEU A 25 31.13 35.71 -35.50
CA LEU A 25 31.94 36.84 -35.06
C LEU A 25 33.33 36.32 -34.66
N GLU A 26 34.24 36.32 -35.62
CA GLU A 26 35.65 36.05 -35.38
C GLU A 26 36.25 37.06 -34.40
N VAL A 27 36.87 36.59 -33.32
CA VAL A 27 37.88 37.35 -32.59
C VAL A 27 39.15 36.51 -32.51
N LYS A 28 40.13 36.96 -33.28
CA LYS A 28 41.47 36.38 -33.49
C LYS A 28 42.06 35.70 -32.25
N SER A 29 42.39 34.42 -32.40
CA SER A 29 43.31 33.73 -31.51
C SER A 29 44.76 34.06 -31.88
N ASP A 30 45.50 34.64 -30.94
CA ASP A 30 46.96 34.62 -31.01
C ASP A 30 47.44 33.18 -30.83
N GLN A 31 48.40 32.75 -31.67
CA GLN A 31 48.97 31.41 -31.59
C GLN A 31 49.88 31.30 -30.36
N ALA A 32 49.37 30.70 -29.30
CA ALA A 32 50.16 30.08 -28.25
C ALA A 32 50.12 28.56 -28.43
N GLU A 33 51.27 27.99 -28.75
CA GLU A 33 51.47 26.55 -28.90
C GLU A 33 51.54 25.91 -27.50
N GLU A 34 50.45 25.25 -27.07
CA GLU A 34 50.39 24.54 -25.78
C GLU A 34 50.26 23.03 -26.02
N GLU A 35 51.19 22.27 -25.44
CA GLU A 35 51.40 20.86 -25.77
C GLU A 35 50.17 19.99 -25.44
N GLN A 36 49.69 19.23 -26.43
CA GLN A 36 48.67 18.22 -26.21
C GLN A 36 49.26 17.04 -25.43
N GLY A 37 49.20 17.12 -24.10
CA GLY A 37 49.38 15.97 -23.22
C GLY A 37 48.44 14.82 -23.62
N PRO A 38 48.82 13.55 -23.39
CA PRO A 38 48.01 12.41 -23.82
C PRO A 38 46.60 12.48 -23.20
N PRO A 39 45.55 12.08 -23.94
CA PRO A 39 44.16 12.30 -23.52
C PRO A 39 43.89 11.62 -22.19
N VAL A 40 43.80 12.41 -21.13
CA VAL A 40 43.45 11.96 -19.79
C VAL A 40 42.01 11.47 -19.85
N GLN A 41 41.82 10.16 -19.86
CA GLN A 41 40.50 9.58 -19.68
C GLN A 41 40.05 9.84 -18.24
N VAL A 42 39.37 10.97 -18.05
CA VAL A 42 38.64 11.29 -16.83
C VAL A 42 37.39 10.40 -16.80
N SER A 43 37.58 9.13 -16.45
CA SER A 43 36.48 8.29 -16.02
C SER A 43 35.96 8.85 -14.70
N LEU A 44 34.90 9.65 -14.79
CA LEU A 44 34.10 9.98 -13.61
C LEU A 44 33.74 8.66 -12.92
N PRO A 45 33.90 8.56 -11.58
CA PRO A 45 33.43 7.38 -10.86
C PRO A 45 31.93 7.21 -11.16
N PRO A 46 31.43 5.95 -11.24
CA PRO A 46 30.01 5.72 -11.47
C PRO A 46 29.20 6.54 -10.46
N PRO A 47 28.11 7.21 -10.90
CA PRO A 47 27.35 8.09 -10.03
C PRO A 47 26.91 7.33 -8.77
N PRO A 48 26.99 7.95 -7.57
CA PRO A 48 26.65 7.28 -6.33
C PRO A 48 25.23 6.72 -6.41
N ASN A 49 25.07 5.46 -6.03
CA ASN A 49 23.80 4.76 -6.15
C ASN A 49 22.86 5.20 -5.02
N PHE A 50 21.99 6.17 -5.31
CA PHE A 50 20.98 6.66 -4.35
C PHE A 50 19.85 5.67 -4.07
N ASP A 51 19.83 4.48 -4.69
CA ASP A 51 18.82 3.45 -4.46
C ASP A 51 19.19 2.44 -3.35
N GLU A 52 20.38 2.53 -2.75
CA GLU A 52 20.89 1.63 -1.69
C GLU A 52 20.06 1.58 -0.38
N GLY A 53 18.94 2.32 -0.30
CA GLY A 53 18.00 2.30 0.84
C GLY A 53 16.53 2.07 0.46
N LYS A 54 16.23 1.63 -0.78
CA LYS A 54 14.87 1.30 -1.23
C LYS A 54 14.65 -0.21 -1.21
N ALA A 55 13.48 -0.64 -0.74
CA ALA A 55 13.09 -2.05 -0.82
C ALA A 55 12.82 -2.43 -2.29
N PRO A 56 13.07 -3.69 -2.71
CA PRO A 56 12.71 -4.14 -4.04
C PRO A 56 11.19 -4.09 -4.23
N GLU A 57 10.66 -4.04 -5.45
CA GLU A 57 9.21 -3.99 -5.69
C GLU A 57 8.48 -5.21 -5.11
N GLN A 58 9.07 -6.39 -5.34
CA GLN A 58 8.66 -7.66 -4.78
C GLN A 58 9.88 -8.35 -4.17
N TRP A 59 9.64 -9.14 -3.14
CA TRP A 59 10.61 -10.05 -2.54
C TRP A 59 10.82 -11.28 -3.44
N GLU A 60 11.86 -12.06 -3.18
CA GLU A 60 12.25 -13.23 -3.99
C GLU A 60 11.15 -14.31 -4.11
N ASP A 61 10.20 -14.34 -3.18
CA ASP A 61 9.04 -15.24 -3.18
C ASP A 61 7.78 -14.64 -3.87
N GLY A 62 7.91 -13.51 -4.56
CA GLY A 62 6.81 -12.83 -5.25
C GLY A 62 5.85 -12.08 -4.32
N ALA A 63 6.10 -12.07 -3.01
CA ALA A 63 5.39 -11.19 -2.08
C ALA A 63 5.77 -9.74 -2.34
N TRP A 64 4.80 -8.83 -2.37
CA TRP A 64 5.06 -7.40 -2.53
C TRP A 64 5.80 -6.81 -1.33
N SER A 65 6.61 -5.78 -1.60
CA SER A 65 7.06 -4.83 -0.58
C SER A 65 6.09 -3.66 -0.46
N ILE A 66 6.18 -2.94 0.65
CA ILE A 66 5.41 -1.73 0.91
C ILE A 66 5.84 -0.61 -0.04
N TRP A 67 7.14 -0.52 -0.33
CA TRP A 67 7.65 0.42 -1.33
C TRP A 67 7.08 0.14 -2.73
N GLY A 68 7.05 -1.13 -3.16
CA GLY A 68 6.53 -1.56 -4.46
C GLY A 68 5.06 -1.17 -4.65
N LEU A 69 4.19 -1.55 -3.70
CA LEU A 69 2.75 -1.20 -3.72
C LEU A 69 2.49 0.31 -3.75
N ARG A 70 3.42 1.10 -3.19
CA ARG A 70 3.31 2.57 -3.13
C ARG A 70 3.92 3.30 -4.30
N ARG A 71 4.69 2.64 -5.17
CA ARG A 71 5.23 3.26 -6.38
C ARG A 71 4.10 3.60 -7.36
N ASP A 72 3.25 2.61 -7.63
CA ASP A 72 2.13 2.70 -8.57
C ASP A 72 0.79 2.63 -7.81
N ILE A 73 0.65 3.47 -6.77
CA ILE A 73 -0.46 3.39 -5.81
C ILE A 73 -1.84 3.38 -6.47
N ASP A 74 -2.11 4.27 -7.43
CA ASP A 74 -3.43 4.37 -8.07
C ASP A 74 -3.81 3.10 -8.84
N LYS A 75 -2.82 2.43 -9.45
CA LYS A 75 -2.99 1.16 -10.14
C LYS A 75 -3.32 0.04 -9.14
N HIS A 76 -2.53 -0.10 -8.10
CA HIS A 76 -2.72 -1.16 -7.11
C HIS A 76 -3.98 -0.97 -6.26
N VAL A 77 -4.41 0.28 -6.03
CA VAL A 77 -5.71 0.58 -5.43
C VAL A 77 -6.83 0.17 -6.37
N ALA A 78 -6.76 0.50 -7.66
CA ALA A 78 -7.77 0.05 -8.63
C ALA A 78 -7.87 -1.49 -8.73
N GLU A 79 -6.73 -2.19 -8.65
CA GLU A 79 -6.69 -3.66 -8.55
C GLU A 79 -7.36 -4.16 -7.25
N GLY A 80 -7.15 -3.48 -6.12
CA GLY A 80 -7.77 -3.83 -4.84
C GLY A 80 -9.27 -3.51 -4.73
N GLU A 81 -9.73 -2.41 -5.33
CA GLU A 81 -11.17 -2.11 -5.47
C GLU A 81 -11.87 -3.16 -6.37
N ALA A 82 -11.14 -3.75 -7.34
CA ALA A 82 -11.57 -4.93 -8.09
C ALA A 82 -11.48 -6.26 -7.29
N ASN A 83 -11.22 -6.18 -5.97
CA ASN A 83 -11.04 -7.31 -5.04
C ASN A 83 -9.86 -8.25 -5.36
N THR A 84 -8.80 -7.74 -5.99
CA THR A 84 -7.57 -8.51 -6.20
C THR A 84 -6.85 -8.76 -4.88
N GLU A 85 -6.67 -10.02 -4.50
CA GLU A 85 -5.85 -10.39 -3.35
C GLU A 85 -4.37 -10.32 -3.69
N ILE A 86 -3.59 -9.70 -2.80
CA ILE A 86 -2.14 -9.63 -2.87
C ILE A 86 -1.49 -10.28 -1.65
N THR A 87 -0.26 -10.76 -1.83
CA THR A 87 0.62 -11.17 -0.73
C THR A 87 1.62 -10.04 -0.48
N VAL A 88 1.78 -9.61 0.76
CA VAL A 88 2.73 -8.57 1.18
C VAL A 88 3.52 -9.04 2.40
N LYS A 89 4.82 -8.73 2.45
CA LYS A 89 5.70 -9.14 3.55
C LYS A 89 6.34 -7.93 4.20
N GLY A 90 6.30 -7.87 5.52
CA GLY A 90 6.81 -6.72 6.29
C GLY A 90 6.99 -7.01 7.78
N TRP A 91 7.84 -6.20 8.42
CA TRP A 91 8.13 -6.21 9.85
C TRP A 91 7.08 -5.44 10.62
N ILE A 92 6.62 -5.95 11.76
CA ILE A 92 5.65 -5.22 12.60
C ILE A 92 6.36 -4.17 13.43
N GLN A 93 6.14 -2.89 13.10
CA GLN A 93 6.66 -1.74 13.84
C GLN A 93 5.84 -1.48 15.13
N GLU A 94 4.51 -1.48 15.00
CA GLU A 94 3.59 -1.06 16.07
C GLU A 94 2.27 -1.80 15.94
N ILE A 95 1.69 -2.23 17.06
CA ILE A 95 0.38 -2.87 17.15
C ILE A 95 -0.52 -1.89 17.91
N TYR A 96 -1.71 -1.60 17.38
CA TYR A 96 -2.65 -0.75 18.10
C TYR A 96 -3.17 -1.50 19.34
N VAL A 97 -2.82 -0.97 20.52
CA VAL A 97 -3.39 -1.37 21.80
C VAL A 97 -4.38 -0.29 22.22
N PRO A 98 -5.65 -0.62 22.52
CA PRO A 98 -6.59 0.34 23.08
C PRO A 98 -6.05 0.95 24.39
N PRO A 99 -6.19 2.26 24.62
CA PRO A 99 -5.82 2.86 25.89
C PRO A 99 -6.69 2.31 27.02
N GLU A 100 -6.09 2.07 28.18
CA GLU A 100 -6.84 1.66 29.38
C GLU A 100 -7.78 2.78 29.82
N CYS A 101 -9.03 2.42 30.14
CA CYS A 101 -10.03 3.36 30.61
C CYS A 101 -9.94 3.53 32.13
N PRO A 102 -9.86 4.75 32.68
CA PRO A 102 -9.95 4.97 34.12
C PRO A 102 -11.33 4.52 34.64
N GLU A 103 -11.37 3.86 35.80
CA GLU A 103 -12.63 3.42 36.41
C GLU A 103 -13.56 4.62 36.68
N GLY A 104 -14.75 4.60 36.07
CA GLY A 104 -15.80 5.61 36.28
C GLY A 104 -16.03 6.58 35.13
N GLU A 105 -15.17 6.61 34.10
CA GLU A 105 -15.35 7.47 32.93
C GLU A 105 -15.90 6.73 31.71
N ALA A 106 -16.71 7.41 30.90
CA ALA A 106 -17.26 6.88 29.65
C ALA A 106 -16.24 7.01 28.51
N CYS A 107 -15.33 6.04 28.40
CA CYS A 107 -14.31 6.06 27.34
C CYS A 107 -14.90 5.86 25.93
N PRO A 108 -14.26 6.42 24.89
CA PRO A 108 -14.62 6.13 23.51
C PRO A 108 -14.52 4.62 23.22
N PRO A 109 -15.36 4.07 22.33
CA PRO A 109 -15.20 2.68 21.90
C PRO A 109 -13.80 2.49 21.29
N PRO A 110 -13.14 1.35 21.54
CA PRO A 110 -11.82 1.09 20.99
C PRO A 110 -11.89 1.05 19.46
N LYS A 111 -10.90 1.65 18.79
CA LYS A 111 -10.73 1.48 17.34
C LYS A 111 -10.53 0.00 17.03
N GLN A 112 -10.97 -0.42 15.84
CA GLN A 112 -10.76 -1.81 15.38
C GLN A 112 -9.27 -2.16 15.39
N PRO A 113 -8.90 -3.43 15.62
CA PRO A 113 -7.51 -3.88 15.60
C PRO A 113 -6.81 -3.55 14.26
N HIS A 114 -5.71 -2.81 14.35
CA HIS A 114 -4.82 -2.49 13.23
C HIS A 114 -3.35 -2.53 13.66
N VAL A 115 -2.45 -2.84 12.72
CA VAL A 115 -1.00 -2.83 12.94
C VAL A 115 -0.30 -1.98 11.88
N TRP A 116 0.91 -1.55 12.18
CA TRP A 116 1.80 -0.85 11.26
C TRP A 116 2.99 -1.74 10.90
N ILE A 117 3.17 -1.98 9.60
CA ILE A 117 4.26 -2.79 9.06
C ILE A 117 5.26 -1.96 8.25
N THR A 118 6.54 -2.37 8.21
CA THR A 118 7.64 -1.73 7.49
C THR A 118 8.43 -2.72 6.63
N ASP A 119 9.08 -2.28 5.55
CA ASP A 119 9.91 -3.16 4.70
C ASP A 119 11.16 -3.69 5.42
N TYR A 120 11.71 -2.88 6.32
CA TYR A 120 12.91 -3.20 7.10
C TYR A 120 12.62 -3.25 8.60
N GLU A 121 13.45 -3.99 9.32
CA GLU A 121 13.44 -4.10 10.77
C GLU A 121 13.80 -2.75 11.43
N ASN A 122 13.27 -2.50 12.64
CA ASN A 122 13.59 -1.34 13.47
C ASN A 122 13.40 0.05 12.81
N VAL A 123 12.61 0.14 11.73
CA VAL A 123 12.22 1.42 11.12
C VAL A 123 11.10 2.06 11.92
N GLU A 124 11.39 3.17 12.59
CA GLU A 124 10.38 3.97 13.26
C GLU A 124 9.77 5.03 12.33
N GLY A 125 8.44 5.19 12.41
CA GLY A 125 7.71 6.32 11.85
C GLY A 125 6.58 5.95 10.90
N LYS A 126 5.37 6.40 11.26
CA LYS A 126 4.09 6.12 10.55
C LYS A 126 4.07 6.57 9.08
N LYS A 127 5.01 7.43 8.65
CA LYS A 127 5.17 7.85 7.23
C LYS A 127 5.74 6.75 6.33
N ARG A 128 6.58 5.86 6.86
CA ARG A 128 7.15 4.71 6.12
C ARG A 128 6.32 3.46 6.31
N ALA A 129 5.71 3.29 7.48
CA ALA A 129 4.83 2.17 7.73
C ALA A 129 3.60 2.14 6.81
N MET A 130 3.05 0.94 6.60
CA MET A 130 1.74 0.70 6.03
C MET A 130 0.81 0.13 7.08
N MET A 131 -0.45 0.54 7.05
CA MET A 131 -1.45 0.06 8.00
C MET A 131 -2.06 -1.24 7.48
N VAL A 132 -2.11 -2.27 8.32
CA VAL A 132 -2.89 -3.49 8.09
C VAL A 132 -4.07 -3.45 9.05
N VAL A 133 -5.28 -3.53 8.52
CA VAL A 133 -6.54 -3.33 9.27
C VAL A 133 -7.41 -4.58 9.24
N ASN A 134 -8.35 -4.69 10.18
CA ASN A 134 -9.35 -5.76 10.22
C ASN A 134 -8.75 -7.17 10.44
N TYR A 135 -7.62 -7.27 11.16
CA TYR A 135 -6.97 -8.55 11.43
C TYR A 135 -7.61 -9.37 12.57
N ARG A 136 -8.53 -8.78 13.34
CA ARG A 136 -9.23 -9.44 14.45
C ARG A 136 -10.61 -8.79 14.65
N PHE A 137 -11.63 -9.62 14.91
CA PHE A 137 -13.02 -9.20 15.05
C PHE A 137 -13.56 -9.50 16.45
N THR A 138 -14.57 -8.74 16.87
CA THR A 138 -15.33 -9.05 18.09
C THR A 138 -16.38 -10.10 17.78
N ILE A 139 -16.13 -11.34 18.21
CA ILE A 139 -17.06 -12.45 18.04
C ILE A 139 -18.11 -12.38 19.18
N PRO A 140 -19.42 -12.36 18.88
CA PRO A 140 -20.44 -12.35 19.92
C PRO A 140 -20.57 -13.74 20.56
N GLU A 141 -20.94 -13.79 21.84
CA GLU A 141 -20.93 -15.02 22.65
C GLU A 141 -21.72 -16.19 22.03
N TRP A 142 -22.82 -15.90 21.34
CA TRP A 142 -23.65 -16.92 20.67
C TRP A 142 -22.96 -17.61 19.47
N GLN A 143 -21.92 -16.99 18.89
CA GLN A 143 -21.08 -17.59 17.84
C GLN A 143 -19.75 -18.15 18.39
N ALA A 144 -19.38 -17.84 19.63
CA ALA A 144 -18.06 -18.19 20.18
C ALA A 144 -17.77 -19.71 20.15
N LYS A 145 -18.80 -20.55 20.13
CA LYS A 145 -18.68 -22.00 19.96
C LYS A 145 -18.16 -22.41 18.58
N ASP A 146 -18.62 -21.75 17.52
CA ASP A 146 -18.29 -22.10 16.13
C ASP A 146 -16.86 -21.72 15.76
N TRP A 147 -16.30 -20.74 16.47
CA TRP A 147 -14.95 -20.22 16.30
C TRP A 147 -13.91 -20.82 17.26
N LYS A 148 -14.33 -21.64 18.22
CA LYS A 148 -13.47 -22.13 19.32
C LYS A 148 -12.25 -22.91 18.83
N ASP A 149 -12.40 -23.67 17.76
CA ASP A 149 -11.34 -24.52 17.20
C ASP A 149 -10.54 -23.82 16.09
N GLN A 150 -10.84 -22.54 15.78
CA GLN A 150 -10.09 -21.74 14.80
C GLN A 150 -8.94 -20.98 15.50
N PRO A 151 -7.73 -20.96 14.92
CA PRO A 151 -6.61 -20.22 15.48
C PRO A 151 -6.84 -18.71 15.42
N ASP A 152 -6.55 -18.05 16.54
CA ASP A 152 -6.58 -16.59 16.66
C ASP A 152 -5.41 -15.95 15.88
N VAL A 153 -5.58 -14.71 15.41
CA VAL A 153 -4.49 -13.95 14.77
C VAL A 153 -3.59 -13.37 15.86
N ILE A 154 -2.37 -13.91 15.96
CA ILE A 154 -1.33 -13.54 16.93
C ILE A 154 -0.18 -12.90 16.16
N LEU A 155 0.09 -11.62 16.47
CA LEU A 155 1.09 -10.80 15.82
C LEU A 155 2.02 -10.22 16.89
N GLU A 156 3.32 -10.27 16.66
CA GLU A 156 4.34 -9.76 17.58
C GLU A 156 5.13 -8.60 16.97
N LYS A 157 5.35 -7.54 17.75
CA LYS A 157 6.22 -6.42 17.37
C LYS A 157 7.65 -6.92 17.12
N GLY A 158 8.27 -6.42 16.06
CA GLY A 158 9.65 -6.75 15.70
C GLY A 158 9.81 -8.06 14.92
N LYS A 159 8.74 -8.83 14.65
CA LYS A 159 8.80 -9.98 13.75
C LYS A 159 8.33 -9.61 12.33
N ARG A 160 8.87 -10.29 11.31
CA ARG A 160 8.47 -10.16 9.90
C ARG A 160 7.46 -11.24 9.55
N TYR A 161 6.27 -10.86 9.10
CA TYR A 161 5.23 -11.79 8.68
C TYR A 161 4.89 -11.61 7.20
N THR A 162 4.34 -12.67 6.60
CA THR A 162 3.71 -12.64 5.29
C THR A 162 2.19 -12.56 5.45
N PHE A 163 1.61 -11.49 4.94
CA PHE A 163 0.18 -11.20 4.98
C PHE A 163 -0.44 -11.42 3.60
N LYS A 164 -1.67 -11.93 3.58
CA LYS A 164 -2.57 -11.89 2.42
C LYS A 164 -3.64 -10.85 2.70
N GLY A 165 -3.92 -9.99 1.74
CA GLY A 165 -4.94 -8.96 1.89
C GLY A 165 -5.26 -8.25 0.58
N ILE A 166 -6.04 -7.19 0.68
CA ILE A 166 -6.41 -6.34 -0.45
C ILE A 166 -5.84 -4.94 -0.19
N PHE A 167 -5.15 -4.36 -1.17
CA PHE A 167 -4.60 -3.01 -1.06
C PHE A 167 -5.66 -1.98 -1.46
N LYS A 168 -6.15 -1.20 -0.48
CA LYS A 168 -7.16 -0.15 -0.69
C LYS A 168 -6.66 1.17 -0.09
N GLN A 169 -7.27 2.29 -0.46
CA GLN A 169 -7.11 3.55 0.31
C GLN A 169 -8.09 3.64 1.47
N PHE A 170 -9.26 3.02 1.33
CA PHE A 170 -10.34 3.01 2.31
C PHE A 170 -10.70 1.55 2.64
N SER A 171 -10.82 1.20 3.93
CA SER A 171 -11.33 -0.12 4.32
C SER A 171 -12.85 -0.12 4.46
N ASP A 172 -13.45 -1.30 4.36
CA ASP A 172 -14.91 -1.47 4.51
C ASP A 172 -15.38 -1.12 5.94
N THR A 173 -14.43 -1.00 6.88
CA THR A 173 -14.61 -0.61 8.29
C THR A 173 -14.27 0.85 8.61
N GLY A 174 -14.00 1.68 7.59
CA GLY A 174 -13.83 3.12 7.75
C GLY A 174 -12.42 3.60 8.13
N PHE A 175 -11.38 2.78 7.94
CA PHE A 175 -10.00 3.28 7.96
C PHE A 175 -9.66 3.92 6.62
N ALA A 176 -8.85 4.96 6.65
CA ALA A 176 -8.36 5.64 5.45
C ALA A 176 -6.85 5.89 5.56
N SER A 177 -6.14 5.75 4.43
CA SER A 177 -4.70 6.01 4.32
C SER A 177 -4.39 6.57 2.94
N ASP A 178 -3.84 7.78 2.91
CA ASP A 178 -3.37 8.46 1.68
C ASP A 178 -2.28 7.66 0.95
N ARG A 179 -1.54 6.84 1.70
CA ARG A 179 -0.47 5.97 1.21
C ARG A 179 -0.91 4.51 1.10
N GLY A 180 -2.22 4.26 1.04
CA GLY A 180 -2.82 2.93 1.03
C GLY A 180 -2.72 2.19 2.36
N LEU A 181 -3.59 1.20 2.51
CA LEU A 181 -3.69 0.25 3.62
C LEU A 181 -3.92 -1.16 3.07
N ILE A 182 -3.69 -2.16 3.91
CA ILE A 182 -4.00 -3.56 3.61
C ILE A 182 -5.23 -3.95 4.42
N GLU A 183 -6.32 -4.27 3.73
CA GLU A 183 -7.44 -4.98 4.33
C GLU A 183 -7.05 -6.45 4.48
N PHE A 184 -6.93 -6.91 5.72
CA PHE A 184 -6.40 -8.23 6.04
C PHE A 184 -7.35 -9.36 5.60
N ARG A 185 -6.83 -10.35 4.87
CA ARG A 185 -7.54 -11.60 4.55
C ARG A 185 -7.03 -12.76 5.37
N ALA A 186 -5.71 -12.93 5.44
CA ALA A 186 -5.02 -13.98 6.21
C ALA A 186 -3.57 -13.59 6.49
N TYR A 187 -2.87 -14.37 7.31
CA TYR A 187 -1.41 -14.31 7.44
C TYR A 187 -0.83 -15.72 7.58
N LYS A 188 0.47 -15.84 7.38
CA LYS A 188 1.21 -17.03 7.81
C LYS A 188 1.66 -16.84 9.25
N ALA A 189 1.22 -17.73 10.13
CA ALA A 189 1.65 -17.74 11.53
C ALA A 189 3.11 -18.18 11.66
N HIS A 190 3.72 -17.92 12.81
CA HIS A 190 5.06 -18.42 13.13
C HIS A 190 4.97 -19.53 14.18
N ASP A 191 5.93 -20.46 14.17
CA ASP A 191 6.11 -21.42 15.26
C ASP A 191 6.76 -20.78 16.51
N GLU A 192 6.88 -21.54 17.59
CA GLU A 192 7.53 -21.10 18.84
C GLU A 192 9.02 -20.75 18.66
N ALA A 193 9.67 -21.27 17.60
CA ALA A 193 11.05 -20.96 17.23
C ALA A 193 11.17 -19.73 16.31
N GLY A 194 10.05 -19.15 15.87
CA GLY A 194 9.98 -17.96 15.01
C GLY A 194 10.01 -18.24 13.50
N ASN A 195 9.92 -19.49 13.06
CA ASN A 195 9.86 -19.85 11.64
C ASN A 195 8.46 -19.63 11.07
N GLU A 196 8.36 -19.15 9.83
CA GLU A 196 7.09 -18.99 9.11
C GLU A 196 6.46 -20.36 8.79
N LEU A 197 5.23 -20.59 9.23
CA LEU A 197 4.44 -21.79 8.90
C LEU A 197 3.88 -21.68 7.47
N PRO A 198 3.73 -22.81 6.74
CA PRO A 198 3.22 -22.80 5.37
C PRO A 198 1.73 -22.44 5.28
N ASP A 199 0.97 -22.69 6.35
CA ASP A 199 -0.48 -22.58 6.38
C ASP A 199 -0.98 -21.14 6.60
N TRP A 200 -2.05 -20.79 5.90
CA TRP A 200 -2.72 -19.50 6.03
C TRP A 200 -3.72 -19.53 7.19
N VAL A 201 -3.49 -18.68 8.19
CA VAL A 201 -4.43 -18.42 9.28
C VAL A 201 -5.34 -17.26 8.90
N TYR A 202 -6.64 -17.52 8.92
CA TYR A 202 -7.70 -16.55 8.64
C TYR A 202 -8.27 -16.00 9.96
N PRO A 203 -8.74 -14.75 10.01
CA PRO A 203 -9.24 -14.16 11.24
C PRO A 203 -10.64 -14.71 11.58
N PRO A 204 -10.85 -15.25 12.80
CA PRO A 204 -12.15 -15.78 13.17
C PRO A 204 -13.20 -14.65 13.27
N GLY A 205 -14.44 -14.95 12.91
CA GLY A 205 -15.54 -13.98 12.83
C GLY A 205 -15.59 -13.14 11.55
N ALA A 206 -14.63 -13.27 10.63
CA ALA A 206 -14.63 -12.52 9.38
C ALA A 206 -15.61 -13.10 8.33
N ALA A 207 -16.33 -12.23 7.62
CA ALA A 207 -17.29 -12.64 6.60
C ALA A 207 -16.67 -13.41 5.41
N TRP A 208 -15.39 -13.18 5.14
CA TRP A 208 -14.59 -13.87 4.11
C TRP A 208 -13.83 -15.09 4.64
N HIS A 209 -14.03 -15.48 5.90
CA HIS A 209 -13.38 -16.67 6.45
C HIS A 209 -13.88 -17.92 5.70
N PRO A 210 -13.02 -18.88 5.30
CA PRO A 210 -13.43 -20.04 4.51
C PRO A 210 -14.61 -20.83 5.10
N LEU A 211 -14.65 -21.01 6.43
CA LEU A 211 -15.76 -21.62 7.16
C LEU A 211 -17.09 -20.86 6.98
N THR A 212 -17.08 -19.53 6.98
CA THR A 212 -18.28 -18.70 6.79
C THR A 212 -18.77 -18.76 5.34
N ILE A 213 -17.85 -18.78 4.37
CA ILE A 213 -18.18 -18.94 2.95
C ILE A 213 -18.88 -20.29 2.74
N GLN A 214 -18.32 -21.39 3.26
CA GLN A 214 -18.92 -22.73 3.17
C GLN A 214 -20.32 -22.79 3.80
N GLN A 215 -20.49 -22.23 5.00
CA GLN A 215 -21.80 -22.15 5.66
C GLN A 215 -22.82 -21.36 4.84
N GLN A 216 -22.41 -20.25 4.22
CA GLN A 216 -23.28 -19.42 3.39
C GLN A 216 -23.67 -20.14 2.08
N GLU A 217 -22.73 -20.82 1.44
CA GLU A 217 -22.97 -21.62 0.23
C GLU A 217 -23.94 -22.78 0.51
N GLU A 218 -23.76 -23.50 1.62
CA GLU A 218 -24.70 -24.54 2.05
C GLU A 218 -26.11 -24.00 2.31
N GLN A 219 -26.24 -22.84 2.97
CA GLN A 219 -27.53 -22.20 3.20
C GLN A 219 -28.19 -21.77 1.89
N ASN A 220 -27.42 -21.16 0.98
CA ASN A 220 -27.89 -20.76 -0.34
C ASN A 220 -28.35 -21.97 -1.17
N ALA A 221 -27.62 -23.09 -1.13
CA ALA A 221 -28.02 -24.34 -1.78
C ALA A 221 -29.32 -24.91 -1.22
N LYS A 222 -29.48 -24.95 0.12
CA LYS A 222 -30.71 -25.40 0.80
C LYS A 222 -31.91 -24.52 0.45
N LEU A 223 -31.72 -23.20 0.37
CA LEU A 223 -32.75 -22.25 -0.04
C LEU A 223 -33.12 -22.39 -1.53
N ALA A 224 -32.13 -22.59 -2.41
CA ALA A 224 -32.37 -22.83 -3.82
C ALA A 224 -33.14 -24.14 -4.06
N GLU A 225 -32.79 -25.22 -3.34
CA GLU A 225 -33.53 -26.48 -3.39
C GLU A 225 -34.98 -26.33 -2.89
N ALA A 226 -35.17 -25.60 -1.78
CA ALA A 226 -36.51 -25.31 -1.25
C ALA A 226 -37.35 -24.47 -2.21
N ALA A 227 -36.76 -23.44 -2.85
CA ALA A 227 -37.41 -22.61 -3.85
C ALA A 227 -37.77 -23.42 -5.11
N ALA A 228 -36.86 -24.30 -5.59
CA ALA A 228 -37.14 -25.19 -6.71
C ALA A 228 -38.27 -26.19 -6.38
N LYS A 229 -38.32 -26.74 -5.16
CA LYS A 229 -39.44 -27.59 -4.71
C LYS A 229 -40.77 -26.83 -4.60
N ALA A 230 -40.73 -25.56 -4.19
CA ALA A 230 -41.93 -24.72 -4.11
C ALA A 230 -42.45 -24.27 -5.48
N ALA A 231 -41.56 -24.02 -6.46
CA ALA A 231 -41.92 -23.62 -7.81
C ALA A 231 -42.49 -24.78 -8.67
N ASN A 232 -42.25 -26.04 -8.27
CA ASN A 232 -42.76 -27.24 -8.94
C ASN A 232 -44.03 -27.80 -8.28
N LYS A 233 -44.78 -26.99 -7.50
CA LYS A 233 -45.96 -27.41 -6.74
C LYS A 233 -47.14 -26.45 -6.94
#